data_AF-A0A080MGS9-F1
#
_entry.id   AF-A0A080MGS9-F1
#
_cell.length_a   1.000
_cell.length_b   1.000
_cell.length_c   1.000
_cell.angle_alpha   90.00
_cell.angle_beta   90.00
_cell.angle_gamma   90.00
#
_symmetry.space_group_name_H-M   'P 1'
#
loop_
_entity.id
_entity.type
_entity.pdbx_description
1 polymer ?
#
loop_
_entity_poly.entity_id
_entity_poly.type
_entity_poly.pdbx_seq_one_letter_code
_entity_poly.pdbx_strand_id
1 'polypeptide(L)'
;MPLILLGLASAVSADSLSVCYNYGCVAEADVNFSAGQLMQVRDLLGVARNATEERASLSLAIGWMLGWAGEQTPISADRGGNFADDGVFGRMDCIDHSTTTTRLLRLLESHRWLSFHRVLEPARRVLYLFEFHYSAQIEELDQLATEPASTAEPARYVVDSWFRDNGRPAVVMALPDWLDGQGLEESGGVAVVAGGPGDDPPVEH
;
A
#
# COMPACT_ATOMS: atom_id res chain seq x y z
N MET A 1 -1.59 -11.65 52.74
CA MET A 1 -2.35 -10.87 51.74
C MET A 1 -1.79 -11.21 50.37
N PRO A 2 -2.49 -11.98 49.51
CA PRO A 2 -2.01 -12.18 48.15
C PRO A 2 -2.28 -10.90 47.35
N LEU A 3 -1.24 -10.39 46.70
CA LEU A 3 -1.31 -9.26 45.80
C LEU A 3 -1.81 -9.79 44.45
N ILE A 4 -3.07 -9.53 44.12
CA ILE A 4 -3.64 -9.87 42.81
C ILE A 4 -3.07 -8.85 41.81
N LEU A 5 -2.16 -9.30 40.95
CA LEU A 5 -1.70 -8.53 39.79
C LEU A 5 -2.83 -8.59 38.74
N LEU A 6 -3.67 -7.55 38.68
CA LEU A 6 -4.58 -7.35 37.55
C LEU A 6 -3.72 -6.96 36.34
N GLY A 7 -3.50 -7.90 35.43
CA GLY A 7 -2.92 -7.60 34.13
C GLY A 7 -3.89 -6.74 33.33
N LEU A 8 -3.53 -5.48 33.09
CA LEU A 8 -4.21 -4.62 32.11
C LEU A 8 -3.87 -5.15 30.71
N ALA A 9 -4.67 -6.08 30.20
CA ALA A 9 -4.63 -6.42 28.78
C ALA A 9 -5.15 -5.21 27.99
N SER A 10 -4.28 -4.56 27.21
CA SER A 10 -4.71 -3.54 26.26
C SER A 10 -5.68 -4.17 25.27
N ALA A 11 -6.96 -3.85 25.39
CA ALA A 11 -7.97 -4.27 24.43
C ALA A 11 -7.73 -3.51 23.11
N VAL A 12 -7.59 -4.25 22.01
CA VAL A 12 -7.65 -3.64 20.67
C VAL A 12 -9.09 -3.20 20.44
N SER A 13 -9.27 -1.91 20.17
CA SER A 13 -10.58 -1.31 19.91
C SER A 13 -10.92 -1.42 18.43
N ALA A 14 -12.18 -1.20 18.06
CA ALA A 14 -12.53 -0.94 16.67
C ALA A 14 -12.05 0.45 16.25
N ASP A 15 -11.68 0.63 14.98
CA ASP A 15 -11.30 1.93 14.41
C ASP A 15 -12.02 2.19 13.10
N SER A 16 -12.15 3.48 12.75
CA SER A 16 -12.72 3.92 11.49
C SER A 16 -11.71 4.70 10.64
N LEU A 17 -11.83 4.61 9.33
CA LEU A 17 -10.97 5.30 8.38
C LEU A 17 -11.75 5.64 7.11
N SER A 18 -11.47 6.80 6.50
CA SER A 18 -12.06 7.17 5.19
C SER A 18 -11.19 6.63 4.05
N VAL A 19 -11.82 5.92 3.09
CA VAL A 19 -11.20 5.46 1.84
C VAL A 19 -11.59 6.36 0.67
N CYS A 20 -10.65 6.62 -0.23
CA CYS A 20 -10.85 7.40 -1.46
C CYS A 20 -11.21 6.47 -2.64
N TYR A 21 -12.06 6.95 -3.56
CA TYR A 21 -12.34 6.24 -4.82
C TYR A 21 -12.89 7.18 -5.92
N ASN A 22 -13.11 6.61 -7.11
CA ASN A 22 -13.60 7.26 -8.34
C ASN A 22 -12.62 8.23 -9.02
N TYR A 23 -11.32 7.98 -8.86
CA TYR A 23 -10.19 8.70 -9.45
C TYR A 23 -10.00 10.11 -8.89
N GLY A 24 -8.82 10.37 -8.32
CA GLY A 24 -8.47 11.66 -7.73
C GLY A 24 -9.15 11.97 -6.40
N CYS A 25 -9.59 10.94 -5.66
CA CYS A 25 -10.30 11.03 -4.37
C CYS A 25 -11.52 11.96 -4.42
N VAL A 26 -12.30 11.88 -5.50
CA VAL A 26 -13.52 12.68 -5.66
C VAL A 26 -14.69 12.13 -4.84
N ALA A 27 -14.60 10.88 -4.41
CA ALA A 27 -15.54 10.26 -3.48
C ALA A 27 -14.79 9.64 -2.29
N GLU A 28 -15.42 9.72 -1.12
CA GLU A 28 -14.91 9.12 0.11
C GLU A 28 -16.00 8.27 0.78
N ALA A 29 -15.59 7.23 1.50
CA ALA A 29 -16.48 6.42 2.33
C ALA A 29 -15.78 5.99 3.62
N ASP A 30 -16.48 6.04 4.74
CA ASP A 30 -15.96 5.55 6.02
C ASP A 30 -16.06 4.01 6.08
N VAL A 31 -14.96 3.39 6.47
CA VAL A 31 -14.87 1.96 6.78
C VAL A 31 -14.61 1.76 8.25
N ASN A 32 -15.23 0.72 8.82
CA ASN A 32 -15.01 0.35 10.22
C ASN A 32 -14.26 -0.98 10.27
N PHE A 33 -13.13 -1.00 10.96
CA PHE A 33 -12.39 -2.20 11.28
C PHE A 33 -12.78 -2.67 12.68
N SER A 34 -13.34 -3.86 12.78
CA SER A 34 -13.67 -4.48 14.06
C SER A 34 -12.41 -4.77 14.88
N ALA A 35 -12.56 -4.84 16.20
CA ALA A 35 -11.49 -5.27 17.09
C ALA A 35 -10.88 -6.62 16.67
N GLY A 36 -11.68 -7.55 16.16
CA GLY A 36 -11.21 -8.86 15.66
C GLY A 36 -10.35 -8.76 14.40
N GLN A 37 -10.70 -7.88 13.47
CA GLN A 37 -9.90 -7.61 12.27
C GLN A 37 -8.57 -6.95 12.65
N LEU A 38 -8.62 -5.96 13.54
CA LEU A 38 -7.43 -5.24 13.99
C LEU A 38 -6.48 -6.12 14.83
N MET A 39 -7.01 -7.05 15.64
CA MET A 39 -6.18 -8.07 16.30
C MET A 39 -5.45 -8.97 15.30
N GLN A 40 -6.10 -9.38 14.20
CA GLN A 40 -5.45 -10.18 13.16
C GLN A 40 -4.28 -9.42 12.50
N VAL A 41 -4.47 -8.12 12.23
CA VAL A 41 -3.41 -7.27 11.67
C VAL A 41 -2.27 -7.08 12.67
N ARG A 42 -2.57 -6.79 13.94
CA ARG A 42 -1.57 -6.69 15.00
C ARG A 42 -0.75 -7.97 15.11
N ASP A 43 -1.42 -9.11 15.17
CA ASP A 43 -0.75 -10.40 15.36
C ASP A 43 0.10 -10.76 14.14
N LEU A 44 -0.35 -10.44 12.91
CA LEU A 44 0.42 -10.57 11.68
C LEU A 44 1.69 -9.71 11.70
N LEU A 45 1.62 -8.44 12.11
CA LEU A 45 2.78 -7.56 12.17
C LEU A 45 3.73 -7.94 13.31
N GLY A 46 3.19 -8.41 14.44
CA GLY A 46 3.94 -8.74 15.64
C GLY A 46 4.89 -9.94 15.53
N VAL A 47 4.80 -10.75 14.46
CA VAL A 47 5.76 -11.85 14.24
C VAL A 47 7.06 -11.40 13.58
N ALA A 48 7.08 -10.20 12.98
CA ALA A 48 8.24 -9.70 12.26
C ALA A 48 9.41 -9.43 13.20
N ARG A 49 10.59 -9.95 12.84
CA ARG A 49 11.84 -9.84 13.62
C ARG A 49 12.85 -8.89 13.01
N ASN A 50 12.59 -8.43 11.80
CA ASN A 50 13.42 -7.51 11.04
C ASN A 50 12.57 -6.72 10.04
N ALA A 51 13.17 -5.70 9.44
CA ALA A 51 12.49 -4.84 8.47
C ALA A 51 11.97 -5.61 7.24
N THR A 52 12.70 -6.61 6.75
CA THR A 52 12.24 -7.43 5.62
C THR A 52 10.97 -8.21 5.94
N GLU A 53 10.89 -8.82 7.13
CA GLU A 53 9.70 -9.53 7.59
C GLU A 53 8.52 -8.58 7.84
N GLU A 54 8.78 -7.37 8.35
CA GLU A 54 7.72 -6.36 8.52
C GLU A 54 7.16 -5.91 7.17
N ARG A 55 8.01 -5.68 6.15
CA ARG A 55 7.57 -5.37 4.78
C ARG A 55 6.70 -6.47 4.17
N ALA A 56 7.07 -7.74 4.36
CA ALA A 56 6.27 -8.88 3.90
C ALA A 56 4.90 -8.93 4.62
N SER A 57 4.89 -8.63 5.93
CA SER A 57 3.66 -8.57 6.73
C SER A 57 2.78 -7.39 6.34
N LEU A 58 3.37 -6.22 6.04
CA LEU A 58 2.67 -5.03 5.54
C LEU A 58 1.97 -5.27 4.20
N SER A 59 2.63 -5.97 3.27
CA SER A 59 2.03 -6.38 1.99
C SER A 59 0.70 -7.09 2.20
N LEU A 60 0.67 -8.08 3.09
CA LEU A 60 -0.53 -8.85 3.43
C LEU A 60 -1.56 -8.03 4.22
N ALA A 61 -1.11 -7.27 5.23
CA ALA A 61 -1.97 -6.48 6.10
C ALA A 61 -2.77 -5.42 5.31
N ILE A 62 -2.10 -4.69 4.40
CA ILE A 62 -2.77 -3.71 3.54
C ILE A 62 -3.79 -4.40 2.62
N GLY A 63 -3.45 -5.57 2.06
CA GLY A 63 -4.41 -6.36 1.29
C GLY A 63 -5.65 -6.73 2.11
N TRP A 64 -5.50 -7.25 3.32
CA TRP A 64 -6.64 -7.59 4.19
C TRP A 64 -7.50 -6.38 4.50
N MET A 65 -6.88 -5.25 4.89
CA MET A 65 -7.62 -4.04 5.24
C MET A 65 -8.37 -3.45 4.05
N LEU A 66 -7.78 -3.45 2.85
CA LEU A 66 -8.47 -3.03 1.63
C LEU A 66 -9.60 -3.99 1.24
N GLY A 67 -9.43 -5.30 1.44
CA GLY A 67 -10.48 -6.28 1.21
C GLY A 67 -11.69 -6.08 2.13
N TRP A 68 -11.45 -5.87 3.43
CA TRP A 68 -12.52 -5.54 4.38
C TRP A 68 -13.16 -4.17 4.14
N ALA A 69 -12.40 -3.22 3.58
CA ALA A 69 -12.95 -1.95 3.11
C ALA A 69 -13.84 -2.16 1.87
N GLY A 70 -13.44 -3.04 0.95
CA GLY A 70 -14.25 -3.44 -0.22
C GLY A 70 -15.56 -4.13 0.17
N GLU A 71 -15.59 -4.89 1.26
CA GLU A 71 -16.85 -5.48 1.78
C GLU A 71 -17.87 -4.41 2.23
N GLN A 72 -17.41 -3.20 2.55
CA GLN A 72 -18.22 -2.11 3.09
C GLN A 72 -18.51 -1.00 2.08
N THR A 73 -17.73 -0.93 1.00
CA THR A 73 -17.71 0.22 0.09
C THR A 73 -17.62 -0.22 -1.37
N PRO A 74 -17.88 0.69 -2.33
CA PRO A 74 -17.80 0.36 -3.76
C PRO A 74 -16.42 -0.10 -4.23
N ILE A 75 -15.34 0.11 -3.46
CA ILE A 75 -13.97 -0.20 -3.88
C ILE A 75 -13.71 -1.70 -4.12
N SER A 76 -14.62 -2.59 -3.75
CA SER A 76 -14.57 -4.00 -4.17
C SER A 76 -14.55 -4.19 -5.71
N ALA A 77 -15.03 -3.19 -6.45
CA ALA A 77 -15.08 -3.22 -7.91
C ALA A 77 -13.77 -2.81 -8.59
N ASP A 78 -12.83 -2.24 -7.82
CA ASP A 78 -11.52 -1.81 -8.26
C ASP A 78 -10.67 -2.96 -8.81
N ARG A 79 -9.99 -2.70 -9.93
CA ARG A 79 -9.15 -3.68 -10.62
C ARG A 79 -7.71 -3.20 -10.69
N GLY A 80 -6.80 -4.16 -10.57
CA GLY A 80 -5.38 -3.86 -10.64
C GLY A 80 -5.03 -3.23 -11.98
N GLY A 81 -4.46 -2.02 -11.91
CA GLY A 81 -4.23 -1.20 -13.08
C GLY A 81 -5.53 -0.62 -13.65
N ASN A 82 -5.58 0.71 -13.76
CA ASN A 82 -6.71 1.55 -14.23
C ASN A 82 -7.40 1.14 -15.56
N PHE A 83 -6.84 0.19 -16.32
CA PHE A 83 -7.35 -0.18 -17.64
C PHE A 83 -8.57 -1.10 -17.58
N ALA A 84 -8.70 -1.91 -16.54
CA ALA A 84 -9.74 -2.94 -16.44
C ALA A 84 -11.05 -2.47 -15.80
N ASP A 85 -11.08 -1.24 -15.26
CA ASP A 85 -12.19 -0.68 -14.49
C ASP A 85 -12.56 0.76 -14.87
N ASP A 86 -12.20 1.19 -16.09
CA ASP A 86 -12.65 2.48 -16.61
C ASP A 86 -14.18 2.56 -16.65
N GLY A 87 -14.74 3.63 -16.09
CA GLY A 87 -16.17 3.87 -15.93
C GLY A 87 -16.86 3.09 -14.79
N VAL A 88 -16.14 2.23 -14.06
CA VAL A 88 -16.71 1.44 -12.96
C VAL A 88 -16.86 2.30 -11.70
N PHE A 89 -18.02 2.26 -11.06
CA PHE A 89 -18.22 2.92 -9.76
C PHE A 89 -17.46 2.16 -8.66
N GLY A 90 -16.54 2.83 -7.99
CA GLY A 90 -15.66 2.23 -6.99
C GLY A 90 -14.22 2.01 -7.45
N ARG A 91 -13.92 2.21 -8.73
CA ARG A 91 -12.54 2.18 -9.27
C ARG A 91 -11.60 3.11 -8.52
N MET A 92 -10.32 2.75 -8.44
CA MET A 92 -9.30 3.54 -7.75
C MET A 92 -8.11 3.82 -8.66
N ASP A 93 -7.69 5.08 -8.76
CA ASP A 93 -6.43 5.42 -9.42
C ASP A 93 -5.25 5.46 -8.42
N CYS A 94 -4.06 5.78 -8.93
CA CYS A 94 -2.88 5.90 -8.08
C CYS A 94 -3.03 6.94 -6.94
N ILE A 95 -3.87 7.97 -7.11
CA ILE A 95 -4.14 8.97 -6.06
C ILE A 95 -5.03 8.36 -4.98
N ASP A 96 -6.09 7.67 -5.37
CA ASP A 96 -6.99 6.96 -4.45
C ASP A 96 -6.24 5.92 -3.62
N HIS A 97 -5.43 5.09 -4.28
CA HIS A 97 -4.62 4.06 -3.63
C HIS A 97 -3.55 4.65 -2.72
N SER A 98 -2.75 5.61 -3.20
CA SER A 98 -1.69 6.20 -2.38
C SER A 98 -2.25 6.92 -1.16
N THR A 99 -3.37 7.62 -1.29
CA THR A 99 -4.04 8.30 -0.18
C THR A 99 -4.60 7.28 0.81
N THR A 100 -5.38 6.31 0.34
CA THR A 100 -6.00 5.29 1.20
C THR A 100 -4.95 4.45 1.92
N THR A 101 -3.94 3.95 1.21
CA THR A 101 -2.87 3.13 1.79
C THR A 101 -2.02 3.94 2.77
N THR A 102 -1.78 5.23 2.53
CA THR A 102 -1.10 6.09 3.51
C THR A 102 -1.93 6.23 4.79
N ARG A 103 -3.24 6.45 4.70
CA ARG A 103 -4.13 6.51 5.86
C ARG A 103 -4.10 5.18 6.65
N LEU A 104 -4.13 4.04 5.95
CA LEU A 104 -4.05 2.72 6.58
C LEU A 104 -2.72 2.53 7.31
N LEU A 105 -1.58 2.84 6.68
CA LEU A 105 -0.27 2.76 7.30
C LEU A 105 -0.16 3.67 8.53
N ARG A 106 -0.70 4.89 8.47
CA ARG A 106 -0.75 5.81 9.61
C ARG A 106 -1.61 5.29 10.76
N LEU A 107 -2.71 4.58 10.47
CA LEU A 107 -3.48 3.89 11.50
C LEU A 107 -2.60 2.86 12.23
N LEU A 108 -1.89 2.00 11.49
CA LEU A 108 -0.97 1.00 12.06
C LEU A 108 0.16 1.65 12.88
N GLU A 109 0.72 2.75 12.39
CA GLU A 109 1.75 3.54 13.08
C GLU A 109 1.21 4.15 14.38
N SER A 110 -0.02 4.67 14.38
CA SER A 110 -0.63 5.27 15.58
C SER A 110 -0.88 4.25 16.70
N HIS A 111 -1.12 2.99 16.33
CA HIS A 111 -1.16 1.86 17.26
C HIS A 111 0.21 1.38 17.74
N ARG A 112 1.30 1.92 17.17
CA ARG A 112 2.69 1.50 17.39
C ARG A 112 2.93 0.03 16.99
N TRP A 113 2.28 -0.42 15.91
CA TRP A 113 2.48 -1.78 15.39
C TRP A 113 3.60 -1.87 14.35
N LEU A 114 4.12 -0.73 13.90
CA LEU A 114 5.34 -0.67 13.08
C LEU A 114 6.55 -0.57 14.01
N SER A 115 7.38 -1.61 14.00
CA SER A 115 8.60 -1.69 14.80
C SER A 115 9.81 -1.24 14.01
N PHE A 116 9.86 -1.57 12.71
CA PHE A 116 11.05 -1.37 11.86
C PHE A 116 10.91 -0.20 10.89
N HIS A 117 9.71 0.34 10.70
CA HIS A 117 9.48 1.44 9.78
C HIS A 117 8.66 2.57 10.38
N ARG A 118 8.83 3.77 9.81
CA ARG A 118 7.91 4.90 9.95
C ARG A 118 7.27 5.24 8.62
N VAL A 119 6.09 5.84 8.66
CA VAL A 119 5.35 6.24 7.46
C VAL A 119 5.79 7.65 7.03
N LEU A 120 5.94 7.86 5.72
CA LEU A 120 6.27 9.17 5.12
C LEU A 120 5.08 9.72 4.33
N GLU A 121 5.26 10.91 3.76
CA GLU A 121 4.35 11.41 2.71
C GLU A 121 4.45 10.53 1.45
N PRO A 122 3.39 10.45 0.63
CA PRO A 122 3.41 9.66 -0.59
C PRO A 122 4.59 9.98 -1.51
N ALA A 123 5.18 8.94 -2.09
CA ALA A 123 6.19 9.07 -3.14
C ALA A 123 5.52 9.39 -4.47
N ARG A 124 6.23 10.12 -5.35
CA ARG A 124 5.82 10.42 -6.71
C ARG A 124 6.88 9.95 -7.71
N ARG A 125 6.44 9.24 -8.73
CA ARG A 125 7.23 8.86 -9.91
C ARG A 125 6.69 9.59 -11.14
N VAL A 126 7.61 10.05 -11.99
CA VAL A 126 7.29 10.62 -13.30
C VAL A 126 8.15 9.93 -14.34
N LEU A 127 7.56 9.05 -15.15
CA LEU A 127 8.25 8.42 -16.29
C LEU A 127 7.85 9.13 -17.59
N TYR A 128 8.79 9.17 -18.53
CA TYR A 128 8.62 9.75 -19.86
C TYR A 128 8.07 11.19 -19.90
N LEU A 129 8.13 11.94 -18.77
CA LEU A 129 7.60 13.29 -18.57
C LEU A 129 6.06 13.43 -18.52
N PHE A 130 5.30 12.33 -18.62
CA PHE A 130 3.82 12.39 -18.62
C PHE A 130 3.15 11.26 -17.83
N GLU A 131 3.88 10.21 -17.45
CA GLU A 131 3.34 9.10 -16.66
C GLU A 131 3.55 9.38 -15.18
N PHE A 132 2.53 9.98 -14.55
CA PHE A 132 2.52 10.28 -13.13
C PHE A 132 1.97 9.10 -12.35
N HIS A 133 2.72 8.64 -11.36
CA HIS A 133 2.30 7.59 -10.44
C HIS A 133 2.61 7.99 -9.00
N TYR A 134 1.66 7.74 -8.10
CA TYR A 134 1.80 8.01 -6.67
C TYR A 134 1.70 6.70 -5.89
N SER A 135 2.45 6.59 -4.80
CA SER A 135 2.37 5.43 -3.91
C SER A 135 2.64 5.82 -2.47
N ALA A 136 2.05 5.09 -1.53
CA ALA A 136 2.36 5.25 -0.12
C ALA A 136 3.82 4.84 0.15
N GLN A 137 4.45 5.45 1.15
CA GLN A 137 5.88 5.25 1.42
C GLN A 137 6.15 5.00 2.90
N ILE A 138 7.10 4.10 3.15
CA ILE A 138 7.68 3.82 4.46
C ILE A 138 9.20 3.97 4.41
N GLU A 139 9.79 4.31 5.55
CA GLU A 139 11.23 4.44 5.74
C GLU A 139 11.69 3.54 6.88
N GLU A 140 12.75 2.77 6.63
CA GLU A 140 13.35 1.87 7.60
C GLU A 140 14.03 2.67 8.73
N LEU A 141 13.77 2.29 9.97
CA LEU A 141 14.35 2.88 11.17
C LEU A 141 15.72 2.28 11.45
N ASP A 142 16.69 3.12 11.79
CA ASP A 142 17.99 2.66 12.27
C ASP A 142 17.86 2.16 13.73
N GLN A 143 17.57 0.87 13.89
CA GLN A 143 17.34 0.26 15.19
C GLN A 143 18.63 -0.04 15.98
N LEU A 144 19.80 0.03 15.34
CA LEU A 144 21.07 -0.42 15.90
C LEU A 144 22.18 0.64 15.89
N ALA A 145 21.90 1.89 15.49
CA ALA A 145 22.86 2.99 15.58
C ALA A 145 23.38 3.21 17.01
N THR A 146 24.46 2.51 17.32
CA THR A 146 25.31 2.74 18.50
C THR A 146 26.48 3.66 18.12
N GLU A 147 26.78 3.73 16.81
CA GLU A 147 27.73 4.64 16.19
C GLU A 147 27.00 5.92 15.72
N PRO A 148 27.71 7.08 15.59
CA PRO A 148 27.10 8.30 15.07
C PRO A 148 26.36 8.00 13.75
N ALA A 149 25.17 8.59 13.60
CA ALA A 149 24.28 8.37 12.47
C ALA A 149 25.07 8.31 11.15
N SER A 150 24.91 7.21 10.43
CA SER A 150 25.42 7.06 9.07
C SER A 150 25.02 8.28 8.25
N THR A 151 25.92 8.79 7.40
CA THR A 151 25.58 9.86 6.44
C THR A 151 24.75 9.34 5.27
N ALA A 152 24.48 8.03 5.21
CA ALA A 152 23.60 7.45 4.21
C ALA A 152 22.13 7.73 4.58
N GLU A 153 21.35 8.15 3.59
CA GLU A 153 19.89 8.27 3.74
C GLU A 153 19.29 6.92 4.13
N PRO A 154 18.29 6.89 5.04
CA PRO A 154 17.60 5.65 5.39
C PRO A 154 16.95 4.99 4.18
N ALA A 155 16.87 3.65 4.19
CA ALA A 155 16.23 2.91 3.11
C ALA A 155 14.72 3.19 3.07
N ARG A 156 14.21 3.51 1.88
CA ARG A 156 12.78 3.79 1.64
C ARG A 156 12.16 2.76 0.72
N TYR A 157 10.89 2.46 1.00
CA TYR A 157 10.11 1.48 0.26
C TYR A 157 8.73 2.06 -0.03
N VAL A 158 8.18 1.74 -1.20
CA VAL A 158 6.78 2.01 -1.49
C VAL A 158 5.92 0.85 -1.02
N VAL A 159 4.67 1.14 -0.66
CA VAL A 159 3.62 0.16 -0.38
C VAL A 159 2.48 0.47 -1.35
N ASP A 160 2.53 -0.17 -2.52
CA ASP A 160 1.71 0.16 -3.66
C ASP A 160 0.58 -0.86 -3.86
N SER A 161 -0.64 -0.44 -3.55
CA SER A 161 -1.84 -1.27 -3.70
C SER A 161 -2.46 -1.20 -5.10
N TRP A 162 -1.94 -0.37 -6.01
CA TRP A 162 -2.56 -0.09 -7.31
C TRP A 162 -2.45 -1.24 -8.32
N PHE A 163 -1.37 -2.02 -8.23
CA PHE A 163 -1.04 -3.00 -9.28
C PHE A 163 -1.99 -4.19 -9.35
N ARG A 164 -2.75 -4.49 -8.29
CA ARG A 164 -3.53 -5.73 -8.16
C ARG A 164 -4.95 -5.39 -7.74
N ASP A 165 -5.89 -6.27 -8.06
CA ASP A 165 -7.29 -6.15 -7.66
C ASP A 165 -7.46 -5.88 -6.15
N ASN A 166 -8.56 -5.23 -5.79
CA ASN A 166 -8.89 -4.94 -4.40
C ASN A 166 -8.74 -6.17 -3.49
N GLY A 167 -8.15 -5.94 -2.31
CA GLY A 167 -7.94 -6.99 -1.30
C GLY A 167 -6.73 -7.90 -1.55
N ARG A 168 -6.04 -7.77 -2.69
CA ARG A 168 -4.79 -8.48 -2.93
C ARG A 168 -3.63 -7.83 -2.15
N PRO A 169 -2.58 -8.60 -1.80
CA PRO A 169 -1.44 -8.04 -1.08
C PRO A 169 -0.80 -6.89 -1.88
N ALA A 170 -0.48 -5.79 -1.20
CA ALA A 170 0.17 -4.64 -1.82
C ALA A 170 1.60 -4.99 -2.28
N VAL A 171 2.07 -4.37 -3.35
CA VAL A 171 3.47 -4.49 -3.78
C VAL A 171 4.33 -3.65 -2.85
N VAL A 172 5.33 -4.27 -2.21
CA VAL A 172 6.29 -3.56 -1.35
C VAL A 172 7.66 -3.69 -1.97
N MET A 173 8.24 -2.58 -2.42
CA MET A 173 9.51 -2.58 -3.15
C MET A 173 10.37 -1.37 -2.80
N ALA A 174 11.68 -1.47 -3.03
CA ALA A 174 12.59 -0.37 -2.77
C ALA A 174 12.24 0.83 -3.63
N LEU A 175 12.30 2.03 -3.04
CA LEU A 175 11.96 3.26 -3.75
C LEU A 175 12.78 3.46 -5.04
N PRO A 176 14.10 3.18 -5.09
CA PRO A 176 14.86 3.31 -6.34
C PRO A 176 14.36 2.41 -7.47
N ASP A 177 14.02 1.15 -7.15
CA ASP A 177 13.50 0.19 -8.13
C ASP A 177 12.12 0.62 -8.65
N TRP A 178 11.25 1.10 -7.75
CA TRP A 178 9.97 1.67 -8.15
C TRP A 178 10.16 2.91 -9.03
N LEU A 179 11.06 3.84 -8.66
CA LEU A 179 11.34 5.04 -9.46
C LEU A 179 11.85 4.71 -10.87
N ASP A 180 12.52 3.58 -11.05
CA ASP A 180 13.01 3.06 -12.34
C ASP A 180 11.91 2.41 -13.20
N GLY A 181 10.67 2.31 -12.68
CA GLY A 181 9.51 1.81 -13.42
C GLY A 181 9.15 0.35 -13.18
N GLN A 182 9.83 -0.34 -12.25
CA GLN A 182 9.47 -1.70 -11.87
C GLN A 182 8.06 -1.76 -11.22
N GLY A 183 7.48 -2.96 -11.18
CA GLY A 183 6.14 -3.23 -10.64
C GLY A 183 5.04 -3.26 -11.71
N LEU A 184 5.27 -2.77 -12.93
CA LEU A 184 4.29 -2.88 -14.02
C LEU A 184 4.00 -4.34 -14.42
N GLU A 185 4.96 -5.24 -14.20
CA GLU A 185 4.76 -6.69 -14.35
C GLU A 185 3.73 -7.27 -13.35
N GLU A 186 3.46 -6.56 -12.25
CA GLU A 186 2.52 -6.98 -11.21
C GLU A 186 1.06 -6.68 -11.59
N SER A 187 0.84 -5.66 -12.42
CA SER A 187 -0.46 -5.44 -13.08
C SER A 187 -0.57 -6.43 -14.22
N GLY A 188 -1.46 -7.42 -14.08
CA GLY A 188 -1.60 -8.56 -14.98
C GLY A 188 -1.59 -8.19 -16.47
N GLY A 189 -0.39 -8.19 -17.06
CA GLY A 189 -0.10 -8.24 -18.48
C GLY A 189 -0.76 -7.20 -19.38
N VAL A 190 -0.24 -5.98 -19.40
CA VAL A 190 0.00 -5.30 -20.70
C VAL A 190 1.40 -4.70 -20.64
N ALA A 191 2.37 -5.44 -21.19
CA ALA A 191 3.63 -4.85 -21.60
C ALA A 191 3.28 -3.68 -22.53
N VAL A 192 3.66 -2.46 -22.14
CA VAL A 192 3.67 -1.31 -23.05
C VAL A 192 4.64 -1.69 -24.16
N VAL A 193 4.11 -2.14 -25.29
CA VAL A 193 4.90 -2.33 -26.50
C VAL A 193 5.34 -0.93 -26.90
N ALA A 194 6.61 -0.60 -26.64
CA ALA A 194 7.25 0.57 -27.18
C ALA A 194 7.17 0.45 -28.72
N GLY A 195 6.23 1.18 -29.31
CA GLY A 195 6.09 1.27 -30.76
C GLY A 195 7.34 1.92 -31.34
N GLY A 196 8.20 1.11 -31.96
CA GLY A 196 9.21 1.58 -32.90
C GLY A 196 8.57 1.95 -34.25
N PRO A 197 9.09 2.94 -34.98
CA PRO A 197 8.55 3.35 -36.28
C PRO A 197 9.09 2.50 -37.45
N GLY A 198 8.22 2.17 -38.42
CA GLY A 198 8.52 1.53 -39.72
C GLY A 198 8.15 0.03 -39.77
N ASP A 199 7.45 -0.55 -40.75
CA ASP A 199 7.43 -0.27 -42.19
C ASP A 199 6.10 -0.72 -42.88
N ASP A 200 5.61 0.14 -43.78
CA ASP A 200 4.80 -0.02 -45.03
C ASP A 200 3.48 -0.85 -45.17
N PRO A 201 2.59 -0.46 -46.11
CA PRO A 201 1.16 -0.85 -46.18
C PRO A 201 0.89 -2.11 -47.07
N PRO A 202 -0.36 -2.61 -47.17
CA PRO A 202 -0.64 -4.00 -47.52
C PRO A 202 -0.69 -4.28 -49.03
N VAL A 203 -0.32 -5.51 -49.40
CA VAL A 203 -0.54 -6.07 -50.75
C VAL A 203 -1.94 -6.68 -50.82
N GLU A 204 -2.74 -6.21 -51.78
CA GLU A 204 -4.04 -6.79 -52.18
C GLU A 204 -3.89 -8.17 -52.85
N HIS A 205 -4.90 -9.02 -52.64
CA HIS A 205 -5.27 -10.12 -53.54
C HIS A 205 -6.76 -10.04 -53.87
#